data_AF-A0A7X7GVY8-F1
#
_entry.id   AF-A0A7X7GVY8-F1
#
_cell.length_a   1.000
_cell.length_b   1.000
_cell.length_c   1.000
_cell.angle_alpha   90.00
_cell.angle_beta   90.00
_cell.angle_gamma   90.00
#
_symmetry.space_group_name_H-M   'P 1'
#
loop_
_entity.id
_entity.type
_entity.pdbx_description
1 polymer ?
#
loop_
_entity_poly.entity_id
_entity_poly.type
_entity_poly.pdbx_seq_one_letter_code
_entity_poly.pdbx_strand_id
1 'polypeptide(L)'
;MRLYRVHVSDEASVVARGERVRVWWVQLNDGWVRAAEHPEATIETASSERGDEGCPPGTIWIRHVELQLPAGTLLRCHLSQPSPERLEPIEYLRRGQLGVARARRETLFRVAGNYRLTPVGDPKS
;
A
#
# COMPACT_ATOMS: atom_id res chain seq x y z
N MET A 1 -6.74 11.91 24.82
CA MET A 1 -7.11 11.32 23.51
C MET A 1 -6.86 9.83 23.58
N ARG A 2 -7.78 8.96 23.17
CA ARG A 2 -7.56 7.51 23.24
C ARG A 2 -6.75 7.07 22.02
N LEU A 3 -5.59 6.46 22.26
CA LEU A 3 -4.73 5.88 21.24
C LEU A 3 -5.11 4.42 21.02
N TYR A 4 -5.00 3.96 19.78
CA TYR A 4 -5.18 2.59 19.37
C TYR A 4 -3.95 2.11 18.61
N ARG A 5 -3.58 0.85 18.84
CA ARG A 5 -2.53 0.19 18.06
C ARG A 5 -3.05 -0.05 16.65
N VAL A 6 -2.24 0.26 15.64
CA VAL A 6 -2.56 0.05 14.23
C VAL A 6 -1.38 -0.70 13.63
N HIS A 7 -1.69 -1.78 12.90
CA HIS A 7 -0.70 -2.54 12.14
C HIS A 7 -1.11 -2.53 10.68
N VAL A 8 -0.23 -2.05 9.82
CA VAL A 8 -0.40 -2.04 8.37
C VAL A 8 0.86 -2.56 7.70
N SER A 9 0.71 -3.09 6.49
CA SER A 9 1.85 -3.62 5.73
C SER A 9 1.94 -2.97 4.37
N ASP A 10 3.09 -2.36 4.11
CA ASP A 10 3.50 -2.05 2.75
C ASP A 10 4.05 -3.34 2.11
N GLU A 11 3.77 -3.55 0.84
CA GLU A 11 4.13 -4.80 0.16
C GLU A 11 4.39 -4.55 -1.32
N ALA A 12 5.45 -5.14 -1.85
CA ALA A 12 5.61 -5.37 -3.28
C ALA A 12 5.54 -6.87 -3.57
N SER A 13 4.69 -7.25 -4.51
CA SER A 13 4.51 -8.65 -4.92
C SER A 13 4.52 -8.79 -6.43
N VAL A 14 5.09 -9.88 -6.93
CA VAL A 14 5.03 -10.28 -8.33
C VAL A 14 3.60 -10.66 -8.68
N VAL A 15 3.09 -10.12 -9.79
CA VAL A 15 1.80 -10.45 -10.37
C VAL A 15 1.97 -10.67 -11.88
N ALA A 16 0.92 -11.15 -12.55
CA ALA A 16 0.96 -11.24 -14.00
C ALA A 16 1.32 -9.86 -14.60
N ARG A 17 2.31 -9.84 -15.50
CA ARG A 17 2.75 -8.64 -16.24
C ARG A 17 3.45 -7.56 -15.40
N GLY A 18 3.93 -7.89 -14.20
CA GLY A 18 4.84 -7.02 -13.45
C GLY A 18 4.69 -7.11 -11.94
N GLU A 19 4.79 -5.97 -11.27
CA GLU A 19 4.79 -5.86 -9.82
C GLU A 19 3.55 -5.12 -9.34
N ARG A 20 2.88 -5.65 -8.31
CA ARG A 20 1.85 -4.97 -7.53
C ARG A 20 2.49 -4.38 -6.28
N VAL A 21 2.22 -3.11 -6.01
CA VAL A 21 2.75 -2.37 -4.85
C VAL A 21 1.60 -1.82 -4.03
N ARG A 22 1.65 -2.06 -2.72
CA ARG A 22 0.73 -1.52 -1.73
C ARG A 22 1.50 -0.65 -0.76
N VAL A 23 1.02 0.57 -0.54
CA VAL A 23 1.64 1.52 0.40
C VAL A 23 0.55 2.18 1.23
N TRP A 24 0.79 2.27 2.53
CA TRP A 24 -0.09 2.94 3.47
C TRP A 24 0.40 4.35 3.77
N TRP A 25 -0.56 5.26 3.84
CA TRP A 25 -0.38 6.63 4.28
C TRP A 25 -1.24 6.90 5.49
N VAL A 26 -0.76 7.75 6.38
CA VAL A 26 -1.43 8.15 7.61
C VAL A 26 -1.61 9.67 7.55
N GLN A 27 -2.80 10.13 7.94
CA GLN A 27 -3.03 11.55 8.09
C GLN A 27 -2.29 12.06 9.33
N LEU A 28 -1.39 13.02 9.14
CA LEU A 28 -0.64 13.68 10.19
C LEU A 28 -0.78 15.19 10.00
N ASN A 29 -1.41 15.87 10.95
CA ASN A 29 -1.82 17.27 10.83
C ASN A 29 -2.65 17.49 9.55
N ASP A 30 -2.23 18.44 8.70
CA ASP A 30 -2.90 18.79 7.44
C ASP A 30 -2.36 18.00 6.23
N GLY A 31 -1.51 17.00 6.47
CA GLY A 31 -0.81 16.26 5.42
C GLY A 31 -0.97 14.74 5.50
N TRP A 32 -0.36 14.08 4.51
CA TRP A 32 -0.24 12.63 4.45
C TRP A 32 1.24 12.26 4.51
N VAL A 33 1.59 11.37 5.43
CA VAL A 33 2.93 10.77 5.53
C VAL A 33 2.81 9.28 5.25
N ARG A 34 3.84 8.65 4.69
CA ARG A 34 3.82 7.18 4.60
C ARG A 34 3.79 6.62 6.01
N ALA A 35 3.07 5.51 6.21
CA ALA A 35 3.00 4.87 7.52
C ALA A 35 4.41 4.57 8.06
N ALA A 36 5.30 4.08 7.19
CA ALA A 36 6.70 3.81 7.49
C ALA A 36 7.56 5.06 7.77
N GLU A 37 7.08 6.26 7.46
CA GLU A 37 7.78 7.53 7.72
C GLU A 37 7.17 8.30 8.90
N HIS A 38 6.12 7.74 9.52
CA HIS A 38 5.50 8.35 10.68
C HIS A 38 6.46 8.34 11.88
N PRO A 39 6.58 9.43 12.66
CA PRO A 39 7.58 9.53 13.74
C PRO A 39 7.49 8.43 14.82
N GLU A 40 6.29 7.90 15.03
CA GLU A 40 6.01 6.84 16.01
C GLU A 40 5.98 5.43 15.39
N ALA A 41 6.45 5.27 14.14
CA ALA A 41 6.45 3.99 13.46
C ALA A 41 7.49 3.04 14.04
N THR A 42 7.05 1.83 14.41
CA THR A 42 7.93 0.68 14.57
C THR A 42 7.86 -0.15 13.29
N ILE A 43 9.01 -0.48 12.72
CA ILE A 43 9.11 -1.03 11.37
C ILE A 43 9.88 -2.34 11.39
N GLU A 44 9.31 -3.37 10.78
CA GLU A 44 9.98 -4.62 10.48
C GLU A 44 9.93 -4.86 8.97
N THR A 45 11.05 -5.18 8.35
CA THR A 45 11.13 -5.37 6.89
C THR A 45 11.70 -6.74 6.56
N ALA A 46 11.03 -7.48 5.69
CA ALA A 46 11.53 -8.71 5.10
C ALA A 46 11.63 -8.56 3.58
N SER A 47 12.66 -9.14 2.96
CA SER A 47 12.81 -9.14 1.50
C SER A 47 13.27 -10.49 0.96
N SER A 48 12.82 -10.81 -0.26
CA SER A 48 13.22 -12.04 -0.95
C SER A 48 14.69 -12.01 -1.36
N GLU A 49 15.23 -10.83 -1.69
CA GLU A 49 16.63 -10.66 -2.07
C GLU A 49 17.61 -11.03 -0.94
N ARG A 50 17.20 -10.84 0.32
CA ARG A 50 17.98 -11.25 1.49
C ARG A 50 17.71 -12.68 1.95
N GLY A 51 16.70 -13.34 1.36
CA GLY A 51 16.27 -14.67 1.78
C GLY A 51 15.58 -14.67 3.15
N ASP A 52 14.94 -13.56 3.54
CA ASP A 52 14.27 -13.45 4.84
C ASP A 52 13.07 -14.41 4.93
N GLU A 53 12.98 -15.24 5.97
CA GLU A 53 11.87 -16.20 6.18
C GLU A 53 10.50 -15.51 6.27
N GLY A 54 10.48 -14.24 6.70
CA GLY A 54 9.28 -13.40 6.77
C GLY A 54 8.76 -12.90 5.41
N CYS A 55 9.40 -13.27 4.28
CA CYS A 55 8.98 -12.87 2.94
C CYS A 55 8.29 -14.04 2.20
N PRO A 56 6.95 -14.00 2.03
CA PRO A 56 6.21 -15.08 1.36
C PRO A 56 6.60 -15.25 -0.12
N PRO A 57 6.37 -16.44 -0.72
CA PRO A 57 6.57 -16.65 -2.15
C PRO A 57 5.79 -15.66 -3.00
N GLY A 58 6.46 -15.09 -4.02
CA GLY A 58 5.86 -14.07 -4.88
C GLY A 58 5.87 -12.66 -4.28
N THR A 59 6.37 -12.47 -3.06
CA THR A 59 6.63 -11.16 -2.47
C THR A 59 8.09 -10.75 -2.72
N ILE A 60 8.31 -9.53 -3.20
CA ILE A 60 9.63 -8.94 -3.41
C ILE A 60 10.14 -8.40 -2.07
N TRP A 61 9.29 -7.62 -1.40
CA TRP A 61 9.52 -7.13 -0.06
C TRP A 61 8.19 -6.89 0.64
N ILE A 62 8.21 -7.00 1.96
CA ILE A 62 7.12 -6.63 2.84
C ILE A 62 7.68 -5.80 3.99
N ARG A 63 6.94 -4.77 4.38
CA ARG A 63 7.29 -3.91 5.51
C ARG A 63 6.08 -3.81 6.42
N HIS A 64 6.21 -4.39 7.61
CA HIS A 64 5.25 -4.27 8.70
C HIS A 64 5.48 -2.96 9.44
N VAL A 65 4.41 -2.20 9.64
CA VAL A 65 4.44 -0.92 10.33
C VAL A 65 3.43 -0.95 11.46
N GLU A 66 3.92 -0.83 12.70
CA GLU A 66 3.10 -0.65 13.88
C GLU A 66 3.14 0.81 14.35
N LEU A 67 1.95 1.33 14.71
CA LEU A 67 1.73 2.72 15.11
C LEU A 67 0.75 2.79 16.27
N GLN A 68 0.81 3.87 17.06
CA GLN A 68 -0.24 4.23 18.00
C GLN A 68 -0.95 5.49 17.50
N LEU A 69 -2.17 5.32 17.00
CA LEU A 69 -2.92 6.41 16.37
C LEU A 69 -4.17 6.76 17.18
N PRO A 70 -4.56 8.04 17.22
CA PRO A 70 -5.83 8.45 17.77
C PRO A 70 -7.03 7.75 17.11
N ALA A 71 -8.08 7.55 17.89
CA ALA A 71 -9.38 7.18 17.36
C ALA A 71 -9.81 8.19 16.27
N GLY A 72 -10.27 7.69 15.12
CA GLY A 72 -10.74 8.55 14.04
C GLY A 72 -9.66 9.02 13.06
N THR A 73 -8.37 8.78 13.33
CA THR A 73 -7.30 9.09 12.37
C THR A 73 -7.56 8.39 11.04
N LEU A 74 -7.32 9.13 9.94
CA LEU A 74 -7.50 8.59 8.60
C LEU A 74 -6.21 7.91 8.13
N LEU A 75 -6.41 6.78 7.45
CA LEU A 75 -5.37 6.06 6.73
C LEU A 75 -5.82 5.92 5.27
N ARG A 76 -4.84 5.85 4.38
CA ARG A 76 -5.07 5.71 2.96
C ARG A 76 -4.21 4.58 2.42
N CYS A 77 -4.85 3.58 1.84
CA CYS A 77 -4.17 2.46 1.19
C CYS A 77 -4.08 2.73 -0.30
N HIS A 78 -2.87 2.86 -0.82
CA HIS A 78 -2.59 2.96 -2.24
C HIS A 78 -2.22 1.58 -2.76
N LEU A 79 -2.96 1.09 -3.75
CA LEU A 79 -2.61 -0.09 -4.51
C LEU A 79 -2.29 0.31 -5.94
N SER A 80 -1.12 -0.09 -6.42
CA SER A 80 -0.64 0.17 -7.78
C SER A 80 -0.27 -1.17 -8.41
N GLN A 81 -0.82 -1.49 -9.57
CA GLN A 81 -0.53 -2.76 -10.25
C GLN A 81 -0.53 -2.57 -11.77
N PRO A 82 0.05 -3.49 -12.55
CA PRO A 82 -0.07 -3.46 -14.01
C PRO A 82 -1.54 -3.36 -14.43
N SER A 83 -1.82 -2.52 -15.42
CA SER A 83 -3.16 -2.39 -15.99
C SER A 83 -3.56 -3.73 -16.61
N PRO A 84 -4.79 -4.22 -16.37
CA PRO A 84 -5.27 -5.45 -17.00
C PRO A 84 -5.55 -5.28 -18.49
N GLU A 85 -5.58 -4.04 -18.99
CA GLU A 85 -5.86 -3.74 -20.39
C GLU A 85 -4.88 -4.45 -21.33
N ARG A 86 -5.44 -5.18 -22.29
CA ARG A 86 -4.69 -5.81 -23.37
C ARG A 86 -4.38 -4.72 -24.39
N LEU A 87 -3.11 -4.32 -24.48
CA LEU A 87 -2.66 -3.46 -25.55
C LEU A 87 -2.76 -4.21 -26.88
N GLU A 88 -3.37 -3.58 -27.88
CA GLU A 88 -3.33 -4.10 -29.25
C GLU A 88 -1.88 -4.02 -29.79
N PRO A 89 -1.43 -4.94 -30.64
CA PRO A 89 -0.04 -4.99 -31.11
C PRO A 89 0.44 -3.67 -31.74
N ILE A 90 -0.45 -2.95 -32.43
CA ILE A 90 -0.16 -1.65 -33.03
C ILE A 90 0.07 -0.55 -31.96
N GLU A 91 -0.63 -0.62 -30.84
CA GLU A 91 -0.48 0.33 -29.73
C GLU A 91 0.80 0.06 -28.93
N TYR A 92 1.15 -1.22 -28.79
CA TYR A 92 2.41 -1.66 -28.19
C TYR A 92 3.63 -1.13 -28.97
N LEU A 93 3.60 -1.24 -30.30
CA LEU A 93 4.68 -0.73 -31.16
C LEU A 93 4.74 0.81 -31.20
N ARG A 94 3.59 1.49 -31.15
CA ARG A 94 3.51 2.96 -31.16
C ARG A 94 4.00 3.59 -29.85
N ARG A 95 3.80 2.96 -28.70
CA ARG A 95 4.25 3.47 -27.40
C ARG A 95 5.75 3.31 -27.15
N GLY A 96 6.45 2.48 -27.93
CA GLY A 96 7.85 2.13 -27.64
C GLY A 96 8.02 1.50 -26.25
N GLN A 97 9.24 1.48 -25.73
CA GLN A 97 9.62 0.93 -24.42
C GLN A 97 9.12 1.75 -23.21
N LEU A 98 8.03 2.52 -23.37
CA LEU A 98 7.41 3.27 -22.28
C LEU A 98 6.68 2.28 -21.37
N GLY A 99 7.04 2.34 -20.07
CA GLY A 99 6.70 1.34 -19.06
C GLY A 99 5.24 0.89 -19.02
N VAL A 100 5.04 -0.34 -18.57
CA VAL A 100 3.74 -1.00 -18.41
C VAL A 100 2.75 -0.04 -17.75
N ALA A 101 1.65 0.27 -18.43
CA ALA A 101 0.57 1.10 -17.87
C ALA A 101 0.12 0.50 -16.54
N ARG A 102 -0.12 1.34 -15.53
CA ARG A 102 -0.48 0.88 -14.17
C ARG A 102 -1.85 1.37 -13.77
N ALA A 103 -2.69 0.47 -13.28
CA ALA A 103 -3.91 0.81 -12.59
C ALA A 103 -3.60 1.19 -11.14
N ARG A 104 -4.23 2.24 -10.63
CA ARG A 104 -4.12 2.68 -9.25
C ARG A 104 -5.49 2.64 -8.60
N ARG A 105 -5.56 2.10 -7.39
CA ARG A 105 -6.73 2.12 -6.53
C ARG A 105 -6.34 2.74 -5.20
N GLU A 106 -7.17 3.66 -4.73
CA GLU A 106 -7.06 4.25 -3.41
C GLU A 106 -8.23 3.77 -2.56
N THR A 107 -8.00 3.52 -1.28
CA THR A 107 -9.08 3.24 -0.32
C THR A 107 -8.79 3.94 0.99
N LEU A 108 -9.76 4.72 1.46
CA LEU A 108 -9.66 5.44 2.72
C LEU A 108 -10.19 4.57 3.86
N PHE A 109 -9.50 4.66 4.99
CA PHE A 109 -9.81 3.96 6.22
C PHE A 109 -9.79 4.93 7.40
N ARG A 110 -10.49 4.54 8.47
CA ARG A 110 -10.51 5.25 9.74
C ARG A 110 -10.18 4.29 10.88
N VAL A 111 -9.34 4.75 11.81
CA VAL A 111 -9.03 4.02 13.05
C VAL A 111 -10.29 3.92 13.92
N ALA A 112 -10.78 2.70 14.12
CA ALA A 112 -11.97 2.42 14.93
C ALA A 112 -11.64 1.72 16.26
N GLY A 113 -10.43 1.15 16.39
CA GLY A 113 -9.99 0.44 17.59
C GLY A 113 -8.61 -0.18 17.41
N ASN A 114 -8.13 -0.92 18.42
CA ASN A 114 -6.88 -1.67 18.33
C ASN A 114 -6.93 -2.66 17.16
N TYR A 115 -5.98 -2.53 16.25
CA TYR A 115 -5.81 -3.31 15.03
C TYR A 115 -7.07 -3.29 14.14
N ARG A 116 -7.92 -2.27 14.30
CA ARG A 116 -9.21 -2.18 13.61
C ARG A 116 -9.30 -0.91 12.79
N LEU A 117 -9.27 -1.10 11.48
CA LEU A 117 -9.54 -0.07 10.48
C LEU A 117 -10.92 -0.31 9.87
N THR A 118 -11.67 0.77 9.66
CA THR A 118 -12.97 0.72 8.97
C THR A 118 -12.88 1.51 7.67
N PRO A 119 -13.34 0.96 6.54
CA PRO A 119 -13.33 1.70 5.28
C PRO A 119 -14.25 2.92 5.41
N VAL A 120 -13.77 4.07 4.97
CA VAL A 120 -14.57 5.26 4.73
C VAL A 120 -15.06 5.09 3.30
N GLY A 121 -16.34 4.74 3.13
CA GLY A 121 -16.88 4.16 1.89
C GLY A 121 -16.55 4.92 0.60
N ASP A 122 -16.70 4.23 -0.54
CA ASP A 122 -16.67 4.88 -1.86
C ASP A 122 -17.84 5.89 -1.94
N PRO A 123 -17.63 7.14 -2.38
CA PRO A 123 -18.72 7.90 -2.96
C PRO A 123 -19.17 7.11 -4.20
N LYS A 124 -20.36 6.50 -4.13
CA LYS A 124 -21.06 6.07 -5.33
C LYS A 124 -21.09 7.27 -6.28
N SER A 125 -20.53 7.12 -7.47
CA SER A 125 -20.87 7.92 -8.64
C SER A 125 -20.84 6.98 -9.84
#